data_AF-A0A835G5F3-F1
#
_entry.id   AF-A0A835G5F3-F1
#
_cell.length_a   1.000
_cell.length_b   1.000
_cell.length_c   1.000
_cell.angle_alpha   90.00
_cell.angle_beta   90.00
_cell.angle_gamma   90.00
#
_symmetry.space_group_name_H-M   'P 1'
#
loop_
_entity.id
_entity.type
_entity.pdbx_description
1 polymer ?
#
loop_
_entity_poly.entity_id
_entity_poly.type
_entity_poly.pdbx_seq_one_letter_code
_entity_poly.pdbx_strand_id
1 'polypeptide(L)'
;MESSTSNPSYGATNKAEIKALFGLLFLAGLFRSGRKSLIDLWSNDGTGIEFKTIREEKSSVFGFQKDITIVSYIPKPRKCGHMMSSLHHDDEVDPESGDQRKPSIITFYNSTKSGVDVVDKLARTYDVTRNCKRWPLTVFFSMLNHAGINSFIVYMLNNSIERKKTNLRKNFIKQLGLSLLEDHIRKRKDNPHIPRNIRRRVHEMLHEEVPGPPPKQPRRSQRCSFCPRNKDRKTLNGCFKCNAAICKEHANLMCQNCTDLDNE
;
A
#
# COMPACT_ATOMS: atom_id res chain seq x y z
N MET A 1 -4.25 -40.84 -31.83
CA MET A 1 -4.53 -42.14 -32.47
C MET A 1 -4.35 -43.16 -31.36
N GLU A 2 -5.36 -43.79 -30.78
CA GLU A 2 -6.64 -44.24 -31.31
C GLU A 2 -7.81 -43.82 -30.41
N SER A 3 -8.88 -43.34 -31.06
CA SER A 3 -10.19 -43.15 -30.46
C SER A 3 -10.85 -44.50 -30.28
N SER A 4 -10.90 -45.02 -29.05
CA SER A 4 -11.75 -46.17 -28.71
C SER A 4 -13.22 -45.72 -28.72
N THR A 5 -13.82 -45.74 -29.90
CA THR A 5 -15.27 -45.66 -30.05
C THR A 5 -15.89 -46.91 -29.43
N SER A 6 -16.35 -46.80 -28.19
CA SER A 6 -17.17 -47.83 -27.54
C SER A 6 -18.49 -47.94 -28.29
N ASN A 7 -18.61 -48.93 -29.17
CA ASN A 7 -19.90 -49.29 -29.76
C ASN A 7 -20.90 -49.57 -28.63
N PRO A 8 -22.11 -48.97 -28.64
CA PRO A 8 -23.13 -49.34 -27.67
C PRO A 8 -23.47 -50.82 -27.87
N SER A 9 -23.13 -51.64 -26.87
CA SER A 9 -23.50 -53.04 -26.81
C SER A 9 -24.98 -53.12 -26.46
N TYR A 10 -25.84 -53.26 -27.47
CA TYR A 10 -27.26 -53.55 -27.27
C TYR A 10 -27.42 -55.02 -26.87
N GLY A 11 -27.62 -55.27 -25.59
CA GLY A 11 -27.86 -56.60 -25.01
C GLY A 11 -29.15 -56.63 -24.19
N ALA A 12 -29.60 -57.84 -23.82
CA ALA A 12 -30.75 -58.00 -22.93
C ALA A 12 -30.40 -57.50 -21.52
N THR A 13 -31.24 -56.61 -20.99
CA THR A 13 -31.01 -55.99 -19.68
C THR A 13 -31.11 -57.00 -18.55
N ASN A 14 -30.13 -57.04 -17.66
CA ASN A 14 -30.13 -57.96 -16.51
C ASN A 14 -30.49 -57.25 -15.19
N LYS A 15 -30.80 -58.04 -14.15
CA LYS A 15 -31.16 -57.53 -12.82
C LYS A 15 -30.08 -56.64 -12.20
N ALA A 16 -28.81 -56.90 -12.48
CA ALA A 16 -27.72 -56.08 -11.96
C ALA A 16 -27.69 -54.70 -12.63
N GLU A 17 -27.90 -54.64 -13.94
CA GLU A 17 -27.99 -53.39 -14.70
C GLU A 17 -29.19 -52.53 -14.27
N ILE A 18 -30.36 -53.15 -14.04
CA ILE A 18 -31.55 -52.43 -13.53
C ILE A 18 -31.29 -51.86 -12.14
N LYS A 19 -30.65 -52.64 -11.24
CA LYS A 19 -30.26 -52.15 -9.91
C LYS A 19 -29.24 -51.01 -9.99
N ALA A 20 -28.26 -51.12 -10.89
CA ALA A 20 -27.26 -50.08 -11.11
C ALA A 20 -27.91 -48.78 -11.59
N LEU A 21 -28.86 -48.86 -12.54
CA LEU A 21 -29.63 -47.72 -13.01
C LEU A 21 -30.39 -47.03 -11.86
N PHE A 22 -31.11 -47.78 -11.03
CA PHE A 22 -31.82 -47.21 -9.88
C PHE A 22 -30.87 -46.57 -8.87
N GLY A 23 -29.73 -47.21 -8.58
CA GLY A 23 -28.69 -46.63 -7.71
C GLY A 23 -28.18 -45.29 -8.24
N LEU A 24 -27.91 -45.22 -9.55
CA LEU A 24 -27.47 -43.99 -10.21
C LEU A 24 -28.52 -42.87 -10.14
N LEU A 25 -29.80 -43.19 -10.33
CA LEU A 25 -30.89 -42.22 -10.20
C LEU A 25 -31.02 -41.65 -8.78
N PHE A 26 -30.89 -42.50 -7.75
CA PHE A 26 -30.87 -42.02 -6.36
C PHE A 26 -29.68 -41.12 -6.05
N LEU A 27 -28.49 -41.47 -6.54
CA LEU A 27 -27.29 -40.63 -6.38
C LEU A 27 -27.44 -39.30 -7.11
N ALA A 28 -27.93 -39.29 -8.36
CA ALA A 28 -28.21 -38.06 -9.10
C ALA A 28 -29.20 -37.15 -8.35
N GLY A 29 -30.21 -37.72 -7.69
CA GLY A 29 -31.12 -37.01 -6.79
C GLY A 29 -30.44 -36.43 -5.55
N LEU A 30 -29.64 -37.24 -4.83
CA LEU A 30 -28.88 -36.82 -3.64
C LEU A 30 -27.97 -35.63 -3.92
N PHE A 31 -27.27 -35.64 -5.07
CA PHE A 31 -26.34 -34.59 -5.48
C PHE A 31 -27.01 -33.45 -6.25
N ARG A 32 -28.35 -33.38 -6.28
CA ARG A 32 -29.15 -32.34 -6.97
C ARG A 32 -28.74 -32.13 -8.44
N SER A 33 -28.30 -33.19 -9.11
CA SER A 33 -27.70 -33.15 -10.45
C SER A 33 -28.67 -33.63 -11.54
N GLY A 34 -29.97 -33.49 -11.33
CA GLY A 34 -31.03 -34.03 -12.21
C GLY A 34 -31.07 -33.51 -13.65
N ARG A 35 -30.20 -32.56 -14.03
CA ARG A 35 -30.04 -32.06 -15.41
C ARG A 35 -28.76 -32.54 -16.11
N LYS A 36 -27.86 -33.25 -15.41
CA LYS A 36 -26.65 -33.83 -16.00
C LYS A 36 -26.94 -35.22 -16.56
N SER A 37 -26.24 -35.61 -17.63
CA SER A 37 -26.30 -36.98 -18.10
C SER A 37 -25.64 -37.93 -17.10
N LEU A 38 -26.03 -39.20 -17.08
CA LEU A 38 -25.44 -40.21 -16.18
C LEU A 38 -23.96 -40.46 -16.47
N ILE A 39 -23.51 -40.18 -17.69
CA ILE A 39 -22.10 -40.27 -18.10
C ILE A 39 -21.30 -39.12 -17.49
N ASP A 40 -21.85 -37.90 -17.52
CA ASP A 40 -21.23 -36.72 -16.87
C ASP A 40 -21.23 -36.81 -15.34
N LEU A 41 -22.02 -37.72 -14.77
CA LEU A 41 -22.02 -38.00 -13.35
C LEU A 41 -20.70 -38.67 -12.90
N TRP A 42 -20.02 -39.35 -13.83
CA TRP A 42 -18.83 -40.18 -13.60
C TRP A 42 -17.68 -39.79 -14.53
N SER A 43 -17.70 -38.57 -15.06
CA SER A 43 -16.63 -38.06 -15.91
C SER A 43 -15.33 -37.89 -15.11
N ASN A 44 -14.24 -38.40 -15.67
CA ASN A 44 -12.88 -38.33 -15.09
C ASN A 44 -12.17 -37.00 -15.39
N ASP A 45 -12.87 -36.04 -16.02
CA ASP A 45 -12.38 -34.71 -16.42
C ASP A 45 -12.51 -33.66 -15.31
N GLY A 46 -12.88 -34.08 -14.09
CA GLY A 46 -13.08 -33.22 -12.93
C GLY A 46 -14.48 -32.61 -12.82
N THR A 47 -15.40 -32.92 -13.74
CA THR A 47 -16.81 -32.47 -13.68
C THR A 47 -17.78 -33.49 -13.07
N GLY A 48 -17.29 -34.72 -12.85
CA GLY A 48 -18.01 -35.83 -12.24
C GLY A 48 -18.25 -35.66 -10.74
N ILE A 49 -19.09 -36.52 -10.18
CA ILE A 49 -19.40 -36.53 -8.76
C ILE A 49 -18.23 -37.10 -7.98
N GLU A 50 -17.60 -36.26 -7.16
CA GLU A 50 -16.64 -36.72 -6.17
C GLU A 50 -17.36 -37.54 -5.10
N PHE A 51 -17.15 -38.85 -5.12
CA PHE A 51 -17.37 -39.70 -3.97
C PHE A 51 -16.41 -39.21 -2.89
N LYS A 52 -16.91 -38.36 -1.99
CA LYS A 52 -16.14 -37.89 -0.84
C LYS A 52 -15.69 -39.10 -0.05
N THR A 53 -14.46 -39.54 -0.30
CA THR A 53 -13.78 -40.52 0.52
C THR A 53 -13.76 -39.95 1.94
N ILE A 54 -14.42 -40.65 2.85
CA ILE A 54 -14.33 -40.39 4.29
C ILE A 54 -12.89 -40.74 4.68
N ARG A 55 -12.01 -39.76 4.53
CA ARG A 55 -10.61 -39.87 4.94
C ARG A 55 -10.48 -39.28 6.33
N GLU A 56 -9.70 -39.96 7.17
CA GLU A 56 -9.48 -39.58 8.55
C GLU A 56 -8.86 -38.18 8.65
N GLU A 57 -9.22 -37.45 9.71
CA GLU A 57 -8.57 -36.16 9.99
C GLU A 57 -7.06 -36.38 10.15
N LYS A 58 -6.27 -35.43 9.64
CA LYS A 58 -4.81 -35.43 9.71
C LYS A 58 -4.15 -36.57 8.94
N SER A 59 -4.88 -37.18 8.00
CA SER A 59 -4.32 -38.12 7.03
C SER A 59 -3.74 -37.40 5.80
N SER A 60 -2.68 -37.97 5.24
CA SER A 60 -2.05 -37.56 3.97
C SER A 60 -2.05 -38.72 2.97
N VAL A 61 -2.14 -38.39 1.69
CA VAL A 61 -1.96 -39.33 0.58
C VAL A 61 -1.02 -38.66 -0.41
N PHE A 62 -0.01 -39.41 -0.86
CA PHE A 62 1.03 -38.93 -1.75
C PHE A 62 0.89 -39.58 -3.13
N GLY A 63 1.16 -38.80 -4.17
CA GLY A 63 1.32 -39.27 -5.53
C GLY A 63 2.71 -38.89 -6.02
N PHE A 64 3.44 -39.87 -6.55
CA PHE A 64 4.81 -39.70 -6.98
C PHE A 64 4.92 -39.79 -8.49
N GLN A 65 5.61 -38.83 -9.08
CA GLN A 65 6.07 -38.84 -10.45
C GLN A 65 7.57 -38.51 -10.49
N LYS A 66 8.24 -38.80 -11.61
CA LYS A 66 9.71 -38.74 -11.74
C LYS A 66 10.34 -37.50 -11.08
N ASP A 67 9.78 -36.32 -11.35
CA ASP A 67 10.34 -35.04 -10.90
C ASP A 67 9.41 -34.25 -9.97
N ILE A 68 8.22 -34.79 -9.63
CA ILE A 68 7.18 -34.06 -8.88
C ILE A 68 6.43 -35.00 -7.94
N THR A 69 6.22 -34.55 -6.72
CA THR A 69 5.35 -35.19 -5.73
C THR A 69 4.14 -34.32 -5.45
N ILE A 70 2.96 -34.91 -5.44
CA ILE A 70 1.72 -34.28 -4.97
C ILE A 70 1.31 -34.87 -3.63
N VAL A 71 0.80 -34.04 -2.73
CA VAL A 71 0.22 -34.47 -1.46
C VAL A 71 -1.19 -33.91 -1.30
N SER A 72 -2.09 -34.77 -0.83
CA SER A 72 -3.46 -34.44 -0.42
C SER A 72 -3.59 -34.66 1.09
N TYR A 73 -3.72 -33.58 1.86
CA TYR A 73 -3.77 -33.60 3.32
C TYR A 73 -5.10 -33.06 3.86
N ILE A 74 -5.62 -33.69 4.91
CA ILE A 74 -6.90 -33.32 5.54
C ILE A 74 -6.62 -32.67 6.90
N PRO A 75 -6.52 -31.34 6.99
CA PRO A 75 -6.27 -30.68 8.28
C PRO A 75 -7.45 -30.77 9.24
N LYS A 76 -8.68 -30.81 8.71
CA LYS A 76 -9.94 -30.82 9.46
C LYS A 76 -11.00 -31.57 8.65
N PRO A 77 -12.06 -32.12 9.28
CA PRO A 77 -13.15 -32.75 8.55
C PRO A 77 -13.71 -31.80 7.49
N ARG A 78 -13.91 -32.31 6.27
CA ARG A 78 -14.42 -31.57 5.10
C ARG A 78 -13.49 -30.48 4.54
N LYS A 79 -12.24 -30.37 5.01
CA LYS A 79 -11.21 -29.53 4.40
C LYS A 79 -10.10 -30.39 3.85
N CYS A 80 -9.64 -30.10 2.65
CA CYS A 80 -8.51 -30.78 2.02
C CYS A 80 -7.57 -29.75 1.42
N GLY A 81 -6.27 -29.90 1.66
CA GLY A 81 -5.21 -29.12 1.05
C GLY A 81 -4.41 -29.99 0.09
N HIS A 82 -4.26 -29.53 -1.14
CA HIS A 82 -3.42 -30.16 -2.16
C HIS A 82 -2.16 -29.31 -2.35
N MET A 83 -1.00 -29.95 -2.33
CA MET A 83 0.27 -29.28 -2.61
C MET A 83 1.08 -30.14 -3.57
N MET A 84 1.81 -29.49 -4.47
CA MET A 84 2.78 -30.14 -5.34
C MET A 84 4.17 -29.60 -5.03
N SER A 85 5.18 -30.44 -5.11
CA SER A 85 6.57 -30.04 -4.93
C SER A 85 7.46 -30.82 -5.88
N SER A 86 8.41 -30.12 -6.52
CA SER A 86 9.53 -30.72 -7.24
C SER A 86 10.80 -30.84 -6.39
N LEU A 87 10.71 -30.49 -5.09
CA LEU A 87 11.83 -30.52 -4.14
C LEU A 87 11.78 -31.75 -3.24
N HIS A 88 10.57 -32.22 -2.91
CA HIS A 88 10.34 -33.35 -2.02
C HIS A 88 9.91 -34.55 -2.87
N HIS A 89 10.57 -35.69 -2.68
CA HIS A 89 10.38 -36.91 -3.47
C HIS A 89 9.94 -38.12 -2.63
N ASP A 90 9.58 -37.88 -1.36
CA ASP A 90 9.15 -38.87 -0.38
C ASP A 90 7.80 -38.49 0.27
N ASP A 91 7.28 -39.39 1.10
CA ASP A 91 6.06 -39.23 1.89
C ASP A 91 6.34 -38.75 3.33
N GLU A 92 7.46 -38.04 3.53
CA GLU A 92 7.88 -37.63 4.86
C GLU A 92 6.83 -36.75 5.56
N VAL A 93 6.56 -37.09 6.82
CA VAL A 93 5.72 -36.32 7.73
C VAL A 93 6.62 -35.62 8.74
N ASP A 94 6.44 -34.30 8.87
CA ASP A 94 7.24 -33.47 9.73
C ASP A 94 7.05 -33.88 11.21
N PRO A 95 8.10 -34.35 11.90
CA PRO A 95 8.01 -34.77 13.29
C PRO A 95 7.67 -33.61 14.24
N GLU A 96 8.04 -32.36 13.90
CA GLU A 96 7.70 -31.18 14.72
C GLU A 96 6.20 -30.86 14.69
N SER A 97 5.47 -31.38 13.70
CA SER A 97 4.02 -31.18 13.59
C SER A 97 3.22 -31.96 14.66
N GLY A 98 3.86 -32.92 15.34
CA GLY A 98 3.26 -33.72 16.41
C GLY A 98 1.92 -34.36 15.99
N ASP A 99 0.89 -34.15 16.81
CA ASP A 99 -0.45 -34.67 16.57
C ASP A 99 -1.10 -34.19 15.27
N GLN A 100 -0.55 -33.17 14.59
CA GLN A 100 -1.08 -32.67 13.32
C GLN A 100 -0.65 -33.53 12.12
N ARG A 101 0.43 -34.31 12.24
CA ARG A 101 0.96 -35.19 11.17
C ARG A 101 1.02 -34.49 9.80
N LYS A 102 1.58 -33.28 9.78
CA LYS A 102 1.66 -32.49 8.55
C LYS A 102 2.79 -33.04 7.67
N PRO A 103 2.53 -33.29 6.38
CA PRO A 103 3.58 -33.58 5.40
C PRO A 103 4.67 -32.51 5.38
N SER A 104 5.94 -32.91 5.23
CA SER A 104 7.09 -31.99 5.14
C SER A 104 6.89 -30.92 4.05
N ILE A 105 6.27 -31.29 2.93
CA ILE A 105 5.89 -30.36 1.84
C ILE A 105 5.05 -29.18 2.37
N ILE A 106 4.08 -29.46 3.23
CA ILE A 106 3.16 -28.44 3.76
C ILE A 106 3.87 -27.56 4.79
N THR A 107 4.71 -28.13 5.66
CA THR A 107 5.42 -27.34 6.66
C THR A 107 6.49 -26.46 6.01
N PHE A 108 7.22 -26.99 5.03
CA PHE A 108 8.15 -26.21 4.20
C PHE A 108 7.47 -25.07 3.44
N TYR A 109 6.30 -25.32 2.83
CA TYR A 109 5.53 -24.24 2.20
C TYR A 109 5.11 -23.19 3.22
N ASN A 110 4.63 -23.58 4.39
CA ASN A 110 4.19 -22.64 5.42
C ASN A 110 5.34 -21.78 5.98
N SER A 111 6.55 -22.32 6.07
CA SER A 111 7.72 -21.56 6.53
C SER A 111 8.16 -20.50 5.51
N THR A 112 7.97 -20.76 4.21
CA THR A 112 8.44 -19.91 3.11
C THR A 112 7.37 -18.96 2.54
N LYS A 113 6.09 -19.34 2.56
CA LYS A 113 4.99 -18.56 1.94
C LYS A 113 4.76 -17.17 2.56
N SER A 114 5.24 -16.95 3.79
CA SER A 114 4.93 -15.74 4.56
C SER A 114 5.58 -14.46 4.02
N GLY A 115 6.61 -14.57 3.17
CA GLY A 115 7.34 -13.42 2.65
C GLY A 115 6.45 -12.43 1.89
N VAL A 116 5.56 -12.92 1.02
CA VAL A 116 4.65 -12.08 0.22
C VAL A 116 3.62 -11.39 1.12
N ASP A 117 3.02 -12.12 2.06
CA ASP A 117 2.06 -11.57 3.03
C ASP A 117 2.68 -10.46 3.88
N VAL A 118 3.96 -10.62 4.26
CA VAL A 118 4.70 -9.61 5.01
C VAL A 118 4.92 -8.36 4.15
N VAL A 119 5.33 -8.51 2.90
CA VAL A 119 5.51 -7.36 1.99
C VAL A 119 4.18 -6.64 1.74
N ASP A 120 3.08 -7.37 1.53
CA ASP A 120 1.74 -6.78 1.38
C ASP A 120 1.32 -5.99 2.62
N LYS A 121 1.48 -6.59 3.81
CA LYS A 121 1.21 -5.91 5.08
C LYS A 121 2.07 -4.64 5.22
N LEU A 122 3.35 -4.72 4.87
CA LEU A 122 4.25 -3.57 4.93
C LEU A 122 3.80 -2.47 3.95
N ALA A 123 3.47 -2.82 2.70
CA ALA A 123 3.01 -1.86 1.69
C ALA A 123 1.74 -1.14 2.15
N ARG A 124 0.77 -1.87 2.71
CA ARG A 124 -0.49 -1.31 3.21
C ARG A 124 -0.34 -0.37 4.41
N THR A 125 0.68 -0.58 5.25
CA THR A 125 0.88 0.23 6.48
C THR A 125 1.28 1.67 6.17
N TYR A 126 2.05 1.90 5.11
CA TYR A 126 2.50 3.23 4.67
C TYR A 126 2.27 3.39 3.17
N ASP A 127 1.01 3.32 2.77
CA ASP A 127 0.62 3.30 1.36
C ASP A 127 0.69 4.69 0.70
N VAL A 128 1.40 4.77 -0.42
CA VAL A 128 1.51 5.99 -1.25
C VAL A 128 0.42 6.09 -2.32
N THR A 129 -0.43 5.08 -2.48
CA THR A 129 -1.48 5.10 -3.51
C THR A 129 -2.46 6.28 -3.30
N ARG A 130 -2.97 6.80 -4.40
CA ARG A 130 -3.97 7.88 -4.42
C ARG A 130 -5.10 7.51 -5.37
N ASN A 131 -6.30 7.96 -5.04
CA ASN A 131 -7.44 7.82 -5.93
C ASN A 131 -7.11 8.49 -7.28
N CYS A 132 -7.10 7.70 -8.34
CA CYS A 132 -6.79 8.17 -9.68
C CYS A 132 -7.60 7.38 -10.72
N LYS A 133 -7.93 8.03 -11.84
CA LYS A 133 -8.69 7.42 -12.93
C LYS A 133 -7.80 6.81 -14.02
N ARG A 134 -6.50 6.68 -13.77
CA ARG A 134 -5.49 6.26 -14.75
C ARG A 134 -4.70 5.09 -14.18
N TRP A 135 -4.93 3.88 -14.70
CA TRP A 135 -4.29 2.66 -14.22
C TRP A 135 -2.73 2.69 -14.20
N PRO A 136 -2.01 3.42 -15.07
CA PRO A 136 -0.55 3.45 -14.98
C PRO A 136 -0.04 4.05 -13.66
N LEU A 137 -0.79 4.99 -13.07
CA LEU A 137 -0.45 5.55 -11.77
C LEU A 137 -0.57 4.51 -10.65
N THR A 138 -1.51 3.57 -10.75
CA THR A 138 -1.61 2.45 -9.80
C THR A 138 -0.34 1.60 -9.79
N VAL A 139 0.21 1.30 -10.98
CA VAL A 139 1.48 0.58 -11.10
C VAL A 139 2.63 1.41 -10.53
N PHE A 140 2.67 2.71 -10.85
CA PHE A 140 3.68 3.62 -10.31
C PHE A 140 3.67 3.68 -8.77
N PHE A 141 2.49 3.81 -8.15
CA PHE A 141 2.37 3.82 -6.69
C PHE A 141 2.79 2.49 -6.07
N SER A 142 2.45 1.37 -6.71
CA SER A 142 2.94 0.06 -6.29
C SER A 142 4.47 -0.01 -6.32
N MET A 143 5.10 0.43 -7.43
CA MET A 143 6.56 0.49 -7.53
C MET A 143 7.18 1.35 -6.42
N LEU A 144 6.58 2.50 -6.12
CA LEU A 144 7.06 3.40 -5.07
C LEU A 144 6.94 2.77 -3.66
N ASN A 145 5.85 2.07 -3.36
CA ASN A 145 5.70 1.31 -2.11
C ASN A 145 6.79 0.24 -1.96
N HIS A 146 7.04 -0.54 -3.02
CA HIS A 146 8.08 -1.58 -3.01
C HIS A 146 9.48 -0.99 -2.91
N ALA A 147 9.76 0.11 -3.62
CA ALA A 147 11.03 0.83 -3.53
C ALA A 147 11.30 1.35 -2.10
N GLY A 148 10.28 1.89 -1.43
CA GLY A 148 10.37 2.32 -0.03
C GLY A 148 10.68 1.17 0.94
N ILE A 149 10.13 -0.02 0.71
CA ILE A 149 10.43 -1.22 1.51
C ILE A 149 11.85 -1.71 1.23
N ASN A 150 12.23 -1.85 -0.04
CA ASN A 150 13.53 -2.39 -0.43
C ASN A 150 14.68 -1.47 0.02
N SER A 151 14.54 -0.15 -0.17
CA SER A 151 15.52 0.83 0.34
C SER A 151 15.64 0.79 1.86
N PHE A 152 14.54 0.60 2.59
CA PHE A 152 14.58 0.41 4.04
C PHE A 152 15.36 -0.85 4.43
N ILE A 153 15.15 -1.97 3.73
CA ILE A 153 15.90 -3.22 3.98
C ILE A 153 17.40 -2.99 3.77
N VAL A 154 17.80 -2.37 2.66
CA VAL A 154 19.22 -2.04 2.38
C VAL A 154 19.80 -1.12 3.46
N TYR A 155 19.07 -0.09 3.85
CA TYR A 155 19.46 0.80 4.94
C TYR A 155 19.69 0.05 6.26
N MET A 156 18.78 -0.86 6.62
CA MET A 156 18.89 -1.68 7.83
C MET A 156 20.13 -2.57 7.81
N LEU A 157 20.40 -3.22 6.67
CA LEU A 157 21.56 -4.10 6.49
C LEU A 157 22.87 -3.34 6.56
N ASN A 158 22.97 -2.19 5.90
CA ASN A 158 24.20 -1.39 5.87
C ASN A 158 24.55 -0.74 7.22
N ASN A 159 23.58 -0.56 8.10
CA ASN A 159 23.76 0.06 9.41
C ASN A 159 23.69 -0.94 10.58
N SER A 160 23.64 -2.25 10.29
CA SER A 160 23.53 -3.33 11.29
C SER A 160 22.42 -3.12 12.32
N ILE A 161 21.28 -2.55 11.90
CA ILE A 161 20.20 -2.19 12.82
C ILE A 161 19.31 -3.41 13.08
N GLU A 162 19.14 -3.77 14.35
CA GLU A 162 18.22 -4.85 14.73
C GLU A 162 16.74 -4.47 14.55
N ARG A 163 15.93 -5.45 14.12
CA ARG A 163 14.48 -5.30 13.81
C ARG A 163 13.59 -4.96 15.03
N LYS A 164 14.13 -4.89 16.25
CA LYS A 164 13.36 -4.77 17.50
C LYS A 164 12.88 -3.35 17.84
N LYS A 165 13.33 -2.32 17.12
CA LYS A 165 12.93 -0.93 17.41
C LYS A 165 11.60 -0.58 16.74
N THR A 166 10.59 -0.33 17.58
CA THR A 166 9.33 0.30 17.14
C THR A 166 9.62 1.71 16.58
N ASN A 167 8.91 2.11 15.53
CA ASN A 167 9.02 3.40 14.81
C ASN A 167 10.19 3.61 13.82
N LEU A 168 11.13 2.67 13.67
CA LEU A 168 12.29 2.88 12.78
C LEU A 168 11.90 3.11 11.32
N ARG A 169 10.97 2.29 10.79
CA ARG A 169 10.47 2.42 9.42
C ARG A 169 9.76 3.76 9.19
N LYS A 170 8.97 4.24 10.16
CA LYS A 170 8.27 5.53 10.09
C LYS A 170 9.28 6.68 9.97
N ASN A 171 10.33 6.65 10.80
CA ASN A 171 11.37 7.67 10.80
C ASN A 171 12.18 7.63 9.50
N PHE A 172 12.52 6.44 9.00
CA PHE A 172 13.18 6.26 7.72
C PHE A 172 12.35 6.88 6.58
N ILE A 173 11.06 6.55 6.47
CA ILE A 173 10.18 7.09 5.42
C ILE A 173 10.08 8.62 5.54
N LYS A 174 9.98 9.16 6.76
CA LYS A 174 9.96 10.61 7.00
C LYS A 174 11.25 11.27 6.48
N GLN A 175 12.41 10.72 6.83
CA GLN A 175 13.71 11.25 6.39
C GLN A 175 13.86 11.13 4.88
N LEU A 176 13.55 9.97 4.30
CA LEU A 176 13.56 9.76 2.85
C LEU A 176 12.71 10.81 2.12
N GLY A 177 11.48 11.05 2.59
CA GLY A 177 10.60 12.05 2.00
C GLY A 177 11.16 13.47 2.11
N LEU A 178 11.76 13.84 3.24
CA LEU A 178 12.37 15.16 3.42
C LEU A 178 13.62 15.34 2.54
N SER A 179 14.49 14.33 2.46
CA SER A 179 15.69 14.36 1.61
C SER A 179 15.34 14.50 0.12
N LEU A 180 14.31 13.80 -0.35
CA LEU A 180 13.85 13.93 -1.75
C LEU A 180 13.25 15.31 -2.06
N LEU A 181 12.77 16.04 -1.05
CA LEU A 181 12.19 17.38 -1.22
C LEU A 181 13.22 18.50 -1.11
N GLU A 182 14.40 18.25 -0.55
CA GLU A 182 15.36 19.27 -0.13
C GLU A 182 15.74 20.23 -1.26
N ASP A 183 16.14 19.72 -2.42
CA ASP A 183 16.53 20.54 -3.58
C ASP A 183 15.39 21.45 -4.06
N HIS A 184 14.16 20.93 -4.05
CA HIS A 184 13.00 21.71 -4.46
C HIS A 184 12.66 22.80 -3.44
N ILE A 185 12.78 22.50 -2.16
CA ILE A 185 12.58 23.47 -1.07
C ILE A 185 13.60 24.61 -1.19
N ARG A 186 14.88 24.30 -1.45
CA ARG A 186 15.94 25.29 -1.69
C ARG A 186 15.62 26.18 -2.88
N LYS A 187 15.27 25.61 -4.04
CA LYS A 187 14.85 26.41 -5.22
C LYS A 187 13.64 27.31 -4.93
N ARG A 188 12.71 26.83 -4.10
CA ARG A 188 11.50 27.58 -3.76
C ARG A 188 11.78 28.75 -2.82
N LYS A 189 12.80 28.66 -1.96
CA LYS A 189 13.26 29.74 -1.07
C LYS A 189 13.58 31.02 -1.86
N ASP A 190 14.28 30.87 -2.98
CA ASP A 190 14.77 31.98 -3.80
C ASP A 190 13.70 32.60 -4.72
N ASN A 191 12.51 32.00 -4.77
CA ASN A 191 11.42 32.51 -5.59
C ASN A 191 10.77 33.76 -4.93
N PRO A 192 10.80 34.94 -5.57
CA PRO A 192 10.24 36.16 -4.99
C PRO A 192 8.72 36.14 -4.89
N HIS A 193 8.03 35.35 -5.72
CA HIS A 193 6.58 35.33 -5.84
C HIS A 193 5.87 34.34 -4.88
N ILE A 194 6.61 33.63 -4.01
CA ILE A 194 5.95 32.74 -3.07
C ILE A 194 5.23 33.52 -1.95
N PRO A 195 4.04 33.08 -1.53
CA PRO A 195 3.34 33.65 -0.39
C PRO A 195 4.18 33.62 0.90
N ARG A 196 4.05 34.65 1.76
CA ARG A 196 4.83 34.82 2.99
C ARG A 196 4.73 33.62 3.94
N ASN A 197 3.55 33.02 4.07
CA ASN A 197 3.32 31.83 4.90
C ASN A 197 4.10 30.60 4.39
N ILE A 198 4.21 30.43 3.07
CA ILE A 198 5.01 29.36 2.46
C ILE A 198 6.50 29.65 2.62
N ARG A 199 6.94 30.89 2.42
CA ARG A 199 8.34 31.30 2.65
C ARG A 199 8.79 30.99 4.07
N ARG A 200 7.97 31.32 5.07
CA ARG A 200 8.22 30.96 6.47
C ARG A 200 8.40 29.45 6.66
N ARG A 201 7.48 28.64 6.12
CA ARG A 201 7.59 27.17 6.21
C ARG A 201 8.86 26.62 5.54
N VAL A 202 9.26 27.19 4.40
CA VAL A 202 10.49 26.80 3.71
C VAL A 202 11.72 27.04 4.60
N HIS A 203 11.82 28.21 5.23
CA HIS A 203 12.91 28.49 6.19
C HIS A 203 12.86 27.59 7.42
N GLU A 204 11.66 27.33 7.97
CA GLU A 204 11.47 26.39 9.10
C GLU A 204 11.96 24.97 8.74
N MET A 205 11.65 24.49 7.53
CA MET A 205 12.08 23.17 7.04
C MET A 205 13.59 23.09 6.76
N LEU A 206 14.23 24.22 6.43
CA LEU A 206 15.68 24.32 6.22
C LEU A 206 16.46 24.66 7.50
N HIS A 207 15.76 24.86 8.63
CA HIS A 207 16.35 25.33 9.89
C HIS A 207 17.10 26.67 9.76
N GLU A 208 16.57 27.58 8.94
CA GLU A 208 17.13 28.91 8.72
C GLU A 208 16.25 29.99 9.36
N GLU A 209 16.85 31.12 9.73
CA GLU A 209 16.09 32.29 10.18
C GLU A 209 15.30 32.91 9.02
N VAL A 210 14.04 33.24 9.29
CA VAL A 210 13.19 33.95 8.33
C VAL A 210 13.74 35.38 8.19
N PRO A 211 14.06 35.86 6.99
CA PRO A 211 14.43 37.25 6.79
C PRO A 211 13.33 38.15 7.37
N GLY A 212 13.68 38.91 8.41
CA GLY A 212 12.78 39.90 8.97
C GLY A 212 12.34 40.92 7.90
N PRO A 213 11.21 41.62 8.09
CA PRO A 213 10.95 42.81 7.28
C PRO A 213 12.19 43.70 7.34
N PRO A 214 12.59 44.34 6.22
CA PRO A 214 13.76 45.20 6.23
C PRO A 214 13.64 46.18 7.41
N PRO A 215 14.69 46.34 8.22
CA PRO A 215 14.63 47.21 9.38
C PRO A 215 14.15 48.59 8.90
N LYS A 216 13.07 49.09 9.50
CA LYS A 216 12.66 50.48 9.27
C LYS A 216 13.87 51.33 9.61
N GLN A 217 14.51 51.93 8.61
CA GLN A 217 15.67 52.78 8.85
C GLN A 217 15.27 53.82 9.91
N PRO A 218 16.05 53.97 11.00
CA PRO A 218 15.72 54.93 12.04
C PRO A 218 15.73 56.33 11.39
N ARG A 219 14.54 56.92 11.24
CA ARG A 219 14.42 58.30 10.79
C ARG A 219 15.12 59.17 11.82
N ARG A 220 16.01 60.05 11.38
CA ARG A 220 16.58 61.07 12.28
C ARG A 220 15.47 62.08 12.62
N SER A 221 15.41 62.50 13.88
CA SER A 221 14.43 63.49 14.32
C SER A 221 14.67 64.82 13.59
N GLN A 222 13.68 65.28 12.82
CA GLN A 222 13.75 66.51 12.03
C GLN A 222 12.70 67.52 12.51
N ARG A 223 12.90 68.81 12.25
CA ARG A 223 11.88 69.83 12.51
C ARG A 223 10.68 69.62 11.59
N CYS A 224 9.47 69.75 12.10
CA CYS A 224 8.26 69.72 11.29
C CYS A 224 8.28 70.83 10.23
N SER A 225 8.09 70.47 8.96
CA SER A 225 8.08 71.39 7.82
C SER A 225 6.95 72.42 7.87
N PHE A 226 5.88 72.13 8.60
CA PHE A 226 4.68 72.97 8.69
C PHE A 226 4.63 73.81 9.98
N CYS A 227 5.54 73.58 10.94
CA CYS A 227 5.62 74.42 12.13
C CYS A 227 6.43 75.69 11.86
N PRO A 228 6.02 76.85 12.41
CA PRO A 228 6.85 78.04 12.39
C PRO A 228 8.19 77.77 13.11
N ARG A 229 9.26 78.44 12.65
CA ARG A 229 10.64 78.15 13.08
C ARG A 229 10.88 78.31 14.58
N ASN A 230 10.13 79.18 15.24
CA ASN A 230 10.22 79.46 16.68
C ASN A 230 9.72 78.31 17.56
N LYS A 231 8.80 77.46 17.08
CA LYS A 231 8.29 76.32 17.85
C LYS A 231 9.25 75.12 17.89
N ASP A 232 10.18 75.05 16.93
CA ASP A 232 11.17 73.96 16.72
C ASP A 232 10.68 72.53 17.01
N ARG A 233 9.42 72.21 16.69
CA ARG A 233 8.87 70.88 16.99
C ARG A 233 9.58 69.81 16.18
N LYS A 234 10.31 68.94 16.87
CA LYS A 234 10.98 67.78 16.27
C LYS A 234 10.02 66.59 16.13
N THR A 235 10.19 65.81 15.08
CA THR A 235 9.36 64.66 14.76
C THR A 235 10.16 63.58 14.06
N LEU A 236 9.79 62.33 14.31
CA LEU A 236 10.27 61.15 13.59
C LEU A 236 9.31 60.76 12.45
N ASN A 237 8.10 61.35 12.44
CA ASN A 237 7.06 61.03 11.47
C ASN A 237 7.29 61.84 10.18
N GLY A 238 6.96 61.24 9.03
CA GLY A 238 6.91 61.97 7.77
C GLY A 238 5.74 61.56 6.90
N CYS A 239 5.40 62.43 5.95
CA CYS A 239 4.31 62.20 5.00
C CYS A 239 4.56 60.94 4.18
N PHE A 240 3.55 60.11 3.97
CA PHE A 240 3.66 58.95 3.08
C PHE A 240 3.90 59.35 1.62
N LYS A 241 3.29 60.46 1.16
CA LYS A 241 3.36 60.92 -0.24
C LYS A 241 4.62 61.74 -0.54
N CYS A 242 4.94 62.74 0.29
CA CYS A 242 6.05 63.67 0.01
C CYS A 242 7.27 63.53 0.94
N ASN A 243 7.22 62.61 1.91
CA ASN A 243 8.27 62.35 2.89
C ASN A 243 8.69 63.54 3.79
N ALA A 244 7.99 64.68 3.71
CA ALA A 244 8.22 65.84 4.58
C ALA A 244 8.06 65.46 6.06
N ALA A 245 8.83 66.09 6.96
CA ALA A 245 8.74 65.85 8.39
C ALA A 245 7.49 66.51 8.99
N ILE A 246 6.62 65.76 9.65
CA ILE A 246 5.31 66.25 10.13
C ILE A 246 5.13 65.93 11.62
N CYS A 247 4.79 66.93 12.44
CA CYS A 247 4.45 66.71 13.85
C CYS A 247 3.05 66.11 13.99
N LYS A 248 2.70 65.56 15.15
CA LYS A 248 1.37 64.94 15.37
C LYS A 248 0.19 65.91 15.18
N GLU A 249 0.39 67.21 15.39
CA GLU A 249 -0.66 68.23 15.18
C GLU A 249 -0.94 68.50 13.69
N HIS A 250 0.05 68.35 12.81
CA HIS A 250 -0.10 68.55 11.37
C HIS A 250 -0.31 67.23 10.61
N ALA A 251 -0.32 66.10 11.32
CA ALA A 251 -0.47 64.78 10.73
C ALA A 251 -1.91 64.29 10.87
N ASN A 252 -2.51 63.89 9.75
CA ASN A 252 -3.77 63.14 9.74
C ASN A 252 -3.45 61.66 9.60
N LEU A 253 -4.02 60.83 10.48
CA LEU A 253 -3.97 59.37 10.30
C LEU A 253 -5.07 58.95 9.34
N MET A 254 -4.67 58.34 8.23
CA MET A 254 -5.55 57.75 7.22
C MET A 254 -5.25 56.25 7.14
N CYS A 255 -6.28 55.41 7.01
CA CYS A 255 -6.07 53.99 6.71
C CYS A 255 -5.80 53.80 5.21
N GLN A 256 -5.22 52.65 4.84
CA GLN A 256 -4.87 52.37 3.44
C GLN A 256 -6.08 52.44 2.49
N ASN A 257 -7.25 51.95 2.92
CA ASN A 257 -8.45 52.01 2.10
C ASN A 257 -8.93 53.45 1.83
N CYS A 258 -8.75 54.37 2.77
CA CYS A 258 -9.15 55.78 2.60
C CYS A 258 -8.16 56.57 1.73
N THR A 259 -6.89 56.17 1.67
CA THR A 259 -5.90 56.84 0.80
C THR A 259 -6.07 56.49 -0.68
N ASP A 260 -6.67 55.33 -0.98
CA ASP A 260 -6.85 54.85 -2.35
C ASP A 260 -8.08 55.48 -3.04
N LEU A 261 -9.06 55.96 -2.25
CA LEU A 261 -10.27 56.65 -2.75
C LEU A 261 -10.02 58.08 -3.25
N ASP A 262 -8.90 58.71 -2.87
CA ASP A 262 -8.52 60.08 -3.30
C ASP A 262 -7.72 60.09 -4.62
N ASN A 263 -7.43 58.94 -5.22
CA ASN A 263 -6.65 58.82 -6.47
C ASN A 263 -7.47 58.38 -7.70
N GLU A 264 -8.81 58.33 -7.60
CA GLU A 264 -9.76 58.26 -8.74
C GLU A 264 -10.34 59.65 -9.03
#